data_AF-A0A661NQA0-F1
#
_entry.id   AF-A0A661NQA0-F1
#
_cell.length_a   1.000
_cell.length_b   1.000
_cell.length_c   1.000
_cell.angle_alpha   90.00
_cell.angle_beta   90.00
_cell.angle_gamma   90.00
#
_symmetry.space_group_name_H-M   'P 1'
#
loop_
_entity.id
_entity.type
_entity.pdbx_description
1 polymer ?
#
loop_
_entity_poly.entity_id
_entity_poly.type
_entity_poly.pdbx_seq_one_letter_code
_entity_poly.pdbx_strand_id
1 'polypeptide(L)'
;MRELKCEEDTWAWEQFGHAALGDSRRTDRVVRMAAWAAQSPGGKISQVFEGASERQGAYDLLETHHVSVAALSSALGAAAAERAAHDTFAFAAVDGSSLTLTDRTQSKDFGSLGALIHHVRGLKVIRTLACSPEGVPLGLLSQAWWA
;
A
#
# COMPACT_ATOMS: atom_id res chain seq x y z
N MET A 1 -5.81 14.81 -19.50
CA MET A 1 -4.53 14.13 -19.20
C MET A 1 -3.73 15.10 -18.36
N ARG A 2 -3.52 14.82 -17.07
CA ARG A 2 -2.92 15.76 -16.11
C ARG A 2 -1.40 15.62 -16.18
N GLU A 3 -0.65 16.72 -16.27
CA GLU A 3 0.82 16.68 -16.18
C GLU A 3 1.23 16.07 -14.84
N LEU A 4 2.00 14.99 -14.88
CA LEU A 4 2.70 14.41 -13.74
C LEU A 4 3.89 15.35 -13.46
N LYS A 5 3.95 15.95 -12.26
CA LYS A 5 4.84 17.08 -12.00
C LYS A 5 6.14 16.68 -11.29
N CYS A 6 6.19 15.50 -10.67
CA CYS A 6 7.36 14.97 -9.99
C CYS A 6 7.48 13.44 -10.15
N GLU A 7 8.60 12.89 -9.69
CA GLU A 7 8.90 11.45 -9.77
C GLU A 7 7.82 10.62 -9.04
N GLU A 8 7.34 11.10 -7.89
CA GLU A 8 6.34 10.42 -7.08
C GLU A 8 4.96 10.37 -7.73
N ASP A 9 4.60 11.38 -8.53
CA ASP A 9 3.36 11.36 -9.32
C ASP A 9 3.43 10.24 -10.36
N THR A 10 4.57 10.14 -11.04
CA THR A 10 4.82 9.11 -12.06
C THR A 10 4.81 7.73 -11.43
N TRP A 11 5.57 7.54 -10.35
CA TRP A 11 5.58 6.30 -9.57
C TRP A 11 4.17 5.90 -9.12
N ALA A 12 3.39 6.82 -8.57
CA ALA A 12 2.06 6.51 -8.06
C ALA A 12 1.10 6.10 -9.19
N TRP A 13 1.21 6.74 -10.35
CA TRP A 13 0.45 6.37 -11.53
C TRP A 13 0.87 4.98 -12.05
N GLU A 14 2.16 4.69 -12.09
CA GLU A 14 2.66 3.36 -12.47
C GLU A 14 2.20 2.26 -11.50
N GLN A 15 2.11 2.53 -10.18
CA GLN A 15 1.65 1.51 -9.22
C GLN A 15 0.14 1.27 -9.25
N PHE A 16 -0.67 2.33 -9.47
CA PHE A 16 -2.11 2.27 -9.19
C PHE A 16 -3.01 2.81 -10.32
N GLY A 17 -2.45 3.43 -11.36
CA GLY A 17 -3.23 4.05 -12.45
C GLY A 17 -4.05 3.05 -13.25
N HIS A 18 -3.66 1.78 -13.24
CA HIS A 18 -4.36 0.67 -13.88
C HIS A 18 -5.23 -0.16 -12.91
N ALA A 19 -5.42 0.31 -11.66
CA ALA A 19 -6.25 -0.38 -10.68
C ALA A 19 -7.74 -0.34 -11.07
N ALA A 20 -8.37 -1.52 -11.12
CA ALA A 20 -9.78 -1.68 -11.45
C ALA A 20 -10.69 -1.40 -10.23
N LEU A 21 -10.94 -0.13 -9.94
CA LEU A 21 -11.72 0.31 -8.76
C LEU A 21 -13.19 0.66 -9.05
N GLY A 22 -13.64 0.39 -10.28
CA GLY A 22 -15.04 0.58 -10.73
C GLY A 22 -15.47 2.03 -10.97
N ASP A 23 -14.64 3.02 -10.63
CA ASP A 23 -14.86 4.44 -10.91
C ASP A 23 -13.50 5.13 -11.06
N SER A 24 -13.29 5.84 -12.18
CA SER A 24 -12.01 6.50 -12.46
C SER A 24 -11.63 7.53 -11.40
N ARG A 25 -12.62 8.17 -10.74
CA ARG A 25 -12.38 9.12 -9.65
C ARG A 25 -11.73 8.45 -8.44
N ARG A 26 -12.01 7.16 -8.20
CA ARG A 26 -11.36 6.39 -7.12
C ARG A 26 -9.91 6.09 -7.47
N THR A 27 -9.65 5.70 -8.72
CA THR A 27 -8.28 5.48 -9.21
C THR A 27 -7.47 6.77 -9.15
N ASP A 28 -8.00 7.88 -9.65
CA ASP A 28 -7.37 9.20 -9.57
C ASP A 28 -7.08 9.63 -8.12
N ARG A 29 -8.01 9.31 -7.20
CA ARG A 29 -7.86 9.61 -5.78
C ARG A 29 -6.76 8.77 -5.14
N VAL A 30 -6.70 7.48 -5.42
CA VAL A 30 -5.64 6.56 -4.94
C VAL A 30 -4.28 7.03 -5.43
N VAL A 31 -4.14 7.28 -6.74
CA VAL A 31 -2.89 7.76 -7.34
C VAL A 31 -2.44 9.06 -6.67
N ARG A 32 -3.34 10.04 -6.52
CA ARG A 32 -3.00 11.32 -5.87
C ARG A 32 -2.58 11.13 -4.41
N MET A 33 -3.28 10.28 -3.66
CA MET A 33 -2.94 10.03 -2.27
C MET A 33 -1.62 9.29 -2.12
N ALA A 34 -1.32 8.34 -3.00
CA ALA A 34 -0.05 7.63 -3.02
C ALA A 34 1.11 8.59 -3.33
N ALA A 35 0.96 9.44 -4.35
CA ALA A 35 1.97 10.44 -4.71
C ALA A 35 2.31 11.36 -3.53
N TRP A 36 1.30 11.92 -2.86
CA TRP A 36 1.55 12.77 -1.69
C TRP A 36 2.13 12.03 -0.49
N ALA A 37 1.70 10.80 -0.25
CA ALA A 37 2.30 9.98 0.81
C ALA A 37 3.78 9.67 0.55
N ALA A 38 4.18 9.54 -0.72
CA ALA A 38 5.58 9.38 -1.11
C ALA A 38 6.37 10.70 -1.01
N GLN A 39 5.78 11.83 -1.40
CA GLN A 39 6.42 13.16 -1.35
C GLN A 39 6.67 13.65 0.09
N SER A 40 5.73 13.39 1.01
CA SER A 40 5.82 13.85 2.40
C SER A 40 5.40 12.76 3.40
N PRO A 41 6.27 11.77 3.66
CA PRO A 41 5.98 10.70 4.61
C PRO A 41 5.86 11.25 6.04
N GLY A 42 4.65 11.27 6.59
CA GLY A 42 4.36 11.89 7.89
C GLY A 42 3.95 10.93 9.01
N GLY A 43 3.77 9.63 8.74
CA GLY A 43 3.33 8.63 9.72
C GLY A 43 1.85 8.71 10.15
N LYS A 44 1.16 9.83 9.91
CA LYS A 44 -0.29 10.01 10.11
C LYS A 44 -0.93 10.70 8.91
N ILE A 45 -2.18 10.36 8.61
CA ILE A 45 -2.98 11.03 7.57
C ILE A 45 -3.00 12.56 7.78
N SER A 46 -3.16 13.03 9.02
CA SER A 46 -3.16 14.47 9.31
C SER A 46 -1.81 15.17 9.08
N GLN A 47 -0.71 14.42 9.03
CA GLN A 47 0.65 14.95 8.76
C GLN A 47 1.00 14.87 7.27
N VAL A 48 0.47 13.87 6.54
CA VAL A 48 0.64 13.75 5.09
C VAL A 48 -0.26 14.72 4.33
N PHE A 49 -1.50 14.92 4.81
CA PHE A 49 -2.53 15.74 4.14
C PHE A 49 -2.85 16.98 4.98
N GLU A 50 -2.14 18.09 4.72
CA GLU A 50 -2.27 19.32 5.50
C GLU A 50 -3.59 20.06 5.24
N GLY A 51 -4.04 20.13 3.98
CA GLY A 51 -5.29 20.80 3.60
C GLY A 51 -6.53 20.06 4.09
N ALA A 52 -7.52 20.79 4.63
CA ALA A 52 -8.73 20.20 5.23
C ALA A 52 -9.52 19.30 4.25
N SER A 53 -9.74 19.75 3.02
CA SER A 53 -10.45 18.99 1.98
C SER A 53 -9.69 17.72 1.58
N GLU A 54 -8.37 17.82 1.45
CA GLU A 54 -7.53 16.70 1.05
C GLU A 54 -7.38 15.68 2.17
N ARG A 55 -7.33 16.13 3.42
CA ARG A 55 -7.39 15.26 4.58
C ARG A 55 -8.72 14.53 4.68
N GLN A 56 -9.84 15.24 4.48
CA GLN A 56 -11.17 14.61 4.52
C GLN A 56 -11.28 13.51 3.45
N GLY A 57 -10.92 13.81 2.21
CA GLY A 57 -10.96 12.78 1.15
C GLY A 57 -10.00 11.61 1.39
N ALA A 58 -8.97 11.77 2.24
CA ALA A 58 -8.05 10.69 2.59
C ALA A 58 -8.70 9.75 3.60
N TYR A 59 -9.39 10.29 4.60
CA TYR A 59 -10.22 9.49 5.49
C TYR A 59 -11.36 8.81 4.73
N ASP A 60 -12.08 9.53 3.88
CA ASP A 60 -13.19 8.97 3.09
C ASP A 60 -12.73 7.79 2.22
N LEU A 61 -11.55 7.89 1.59
CA LEU A 61 -11.00 6.80 0.78
C LEU A 61 -10.61 5.58 1.64
N LEU A 62 -10.03 5.79 2.81
CA LEU A 62 -9.59 4.70 3.69
C LEU A 62 -10.75 3.99 4.39
N GLU A 63 -11.86 4.68 4.59
CA GLU A 63 -13.06 4.14 5.26
C GLU A 63 -14.09 3.59 4.27
N THR A 64 -13.92 3.82 2.96
CA THR A 64 -14.88 3.35 1.96
C THR A 64 -14.79 1.84 1.70
N HIS A 65 -15.94 1.19 1.58
CA HIS A 65 -16.02 -0.20 1.11
C HIS A 65 -15.99 -0.33 -0.42
N HIS A 66 -15.97 0.80 -1.13
CA HIS A 66 -16.02 0.80 -2.59
C HIS A 66 -14.65 0.68 -3.27
N VAL A 67 -13.56 0.72 -2.50
CA VAL A 67 -12.20 0.53 -3.00
C VAL A 67 -11.75 -0.88 -2.60
N SER A 68 -11.59 -1.74 -3.61
CA SER A 68 -11.16 -3.12 -3.38
C SER A 68 -9.67 -3.16 -3.06
N VAL A 69 -9.34 -3.64 -1.86
CA VAL A 69 -7.93 -3.86 -1.47
C VAL A 69 -7.28 -4.90 -2.37
N ALA A 70 -8.01 -5.95 -2.77
CA ALA A 70 -7.50 -6.96 -3.69
C ALA A 70 -7.15 -6.36 -5.06
N ALA A 71 -7.95 -5.42 -5.57
CA ALA A 71 -7.65 -4.73 -6.82
C ALA A 71 -6.40 -3.84 -6.70
N LEU A 72 -6.22 -3.16 -5.56
CA LEU A 72 -5.01 -2.40 -5.28
C LEU A 72 -3.76 -3.28 -5.18
N SER A 73 -3.85 -4.41 -4.47
CA SER A 73 -2.75 -5.38 -4.36
C SER A 73 -2.40 -6.00 -5.70
N SER A 74 -3.40 -6.29 -6.54
CA SER A 74 -3.17 -6.78 -7.91
C SER A 74 -2.49 -5.73 -8.78
N ALA A 75 -2.86 -4.46 -8.67
CA ALA A 75 -2.22 -3.39 -9.42
C ALA A 75 -0.74 -3.22 -9.01
N LEU A 76 -0.48 -3.16 -7.70
CA LEU A 76 0.87 -3.09 -7.14
C LEU A 76 1.75 -4.27 -7.62
N GLY A 77 1.21 -5.49 -7.56
CA GLY A 77 1.90 -6.70 -8.01
C GLY A 77 2.18 -6.72 -9.51
N ALA A 78 1.22 -6.27 -10.33
CA ALA A 78 1.41 -6.17 -11.78
C ALA A 78 2.50 -5.15 -12.13
N ALA A 79 2.52 -3.97 -11.49
CA ALA A 79 3.56 -2.98 -11.71
C ALA A 79 4.97 -3.51 -11.35
N ALA A 80 5.09 -4.30 -10.29
CA ALA A 80 6.35 -4.96 -9.93
C ALA A 80 6.74 -6.07 -10.92
N ALA A 81 5.77 -6.85 -11.40
CA ALA A 81 5.99 -7.90 -12.39
C ALA A 81 6.41 -7.33 -13.75
N GLU A 82 5.82 -6.20 -14.17
CA GLU A 82 6.20 -5.48 -15.39
C GLU A 82 7.66 -5.02 -15.33
N ARG A 83 8.10 -4.46 -14.19
CA ARG A 83 9.51 -4.10 -14.00
C ARG A 83 10.43 -5.32 -14.03
N ALA A 84 10.03 -6.41 -13.40
CA ALA A 84 10.79 -7.67 -13.39
C ALA A 84 10.88 -8.34 -14.77
N ALA A 85 9.93 -8.09 -15.68
CA ALA A 85 9.96 -8.65 -17.02
C ALA A 85 11.10 -8.12 -17.90
N HIS A 86 11.79 -7.05 -17.48
CA HIS A 86 12.99 -6.54 -18.15
C HIS A 86 14.25 -7.36 -17.86
N ASP A 87 14.24 -8.16 -16.79
CA ASP A 87 15.34 -9.04 -16.40
C ASP A 87 15.11 -10.48 -16.90
N THR A 88 16.19 -11.25 -17.07
CA THR A 88 16.08 -12.67 -17.44
C THR A 88 15.41 -13.51 -16.35
N PHE A 89 15.57 -13.11 -15.10
CA PHE A 89 14.88 -13.67 -13.94
C PHE A 89 14.83 -12.61 -12.83
N ALA A 90 13.95 -12.81 -11.85
CA ALA A 90 13.90 -12.00 -10.64
C ALA A 90 13.79 -12.91 -9.41
N PHE A 91 14.32 -12.46 -8.28
CA PHE A 91 14.11 -13.11 -6.99
C PHE A 91 12.78 -12.68 -6.39
N ALA A 92 12.02 -13.63 -5.85
CA ALA A 92 10.83 -13.36 -5.06
C ALA A 92 11.14 -13.62 -3.57
N ALA A 93 11.62 -12.58 -2.88
CA ALA A 93 11.93 -12.68 -1.46
C ALA A 93 10.63 -12.66 -0.64
N VAL A 94 10.38 -13.74 0.11
CA VAL A 94 9.19 -13.88 0.97
C VAL A 94 9.60 -13.76 2.42
N ASP A 95 8.98 -12.82 3.13
CA ASP A 95 9.23 -12.64 4.57
C ASP A 95 7.95 -12.22 5.31
N GLY A 96 7.96 -12.45 6.62
CA GLY A 96 6.85 -12.19 7.52
C GLY A 96 7.18 -11.14 8.57
N SER A 97 6.25 -10.22 8.79
CA SER A 97 6.31 -9.25 9.88
C SER A 97 5.00 -9.21 10.66
N SER A 98 4.99 -8.48 11.76
CA SER A 98 3.79 -8.27 12.58
C SER A 98 3.53 -6.77 12.69
N LEU A 99 2.26 -6.36 12.50
CA LEU A 99 1.83 -4.98 12.67
C LEU A 99 1.09 -4.85 14.00
N THR A 100 1.68 -4.11 14.93
CA THR A 100 1.03 -3.67 16.17
C THR A 100 0.51 -2.25 15.97
N LEU A 101 -0.80 -2.10 15.78
CA LEU A 101 -1.45 -0.81 15.55
C LEU A 101 -2.25 -0.38 16.79
N THR A 102 -2.43 0.92 16.99
CA THR A 102 -3.20 1.43 18.13
C THR A 102 -4.65 0.94 18.07
N ASP A 103 -5.08 0.26 19.14
CA ASP A 103 -6.45 -0.22 19.35
C ASP A 103 -6.83 -0.13 20.84
N ARG A 104 -7.01 1.10 21.33
CA ARG A 104 -7.21 1.36 22.78
C ARG A 104 -8.49 0.74 23.32
N THR A 105 -9.52 0.63 22.49
CA THR A 105 -10.85 0.08 22.83
C THR A 105 -10.95 -1.40 22.54
N GLN A 106 -9.89 -2.04 22.00
CA GLN A 106 -9.88 -3.44 21.59
C GLN A 106 -11.02 -3.81 20.63
N SER A 107 -11.47 -2.83 19.84
CA SER A 107 -12.62 -2.96 18.95
C SER A 107 -12.23 -3.37 17.54
N LYS A 108 -10.93 -3.42 17.23
CA LYS A 108 -10.46 -3.90 15.93
C LYS A 108 -10.36 -5.42 15.95
N ASP A 109 -10.53 -6.00 14.76
CA ASP A 109 -10.40 -7.43 14.53
C ASP A 109 -8.92 -7.85 14.45
N PHE A 110 -8.19 -7.65 15.56
CA PHE A 110 -6.78 -7.99 15.68
C PHE A 110 -6.59 -9.29 16.46
N GLY A 111 -5.69 -10.16 16.00
CA GLY A 111 -5.38 -11.40 16.68
C GLY A 111 -4.21 -11.27 17.65
N SER A 112 -3.85 -12.36 18.31
CA SER A 112 -2.74 -12.39 19.26
C SER A 112 -1.39 -12.44 18.52
N LEU A 113 -0.46 -11.57 18.92
CA LEU A 113 0.90 -11.56 18.40
C LEU A 113 1.88 -12.09 19.46
N GLY A 114 2.59 -13.17 19.13
CA GLY A 114 3.61 -13.75 20.00
C GLY A 114 3.02 -14.60 21.13
N ALA A 115 3.78 -14.77 22.22
CA ALA A 115 3.31 -15.54 23.37
C ALA A 115 2.16 -14.82 24.10
N LEU A 116 1.17 -15.59 24.56
CA LEU A 116 -0.06 -15.09 25.20
C LEU A 116 0.21 -14.14 26.38
N ILE A 117 1.33 -14.32 27.08
CA ILE A 117 1.75 -13.52 28.23
C ILE A 117 2.03 -12.04 27.88
N HIS A 118 2.34 -11.73 26.62
CA HIS A 118 2.72 -10.38 26.22
C HIS A 118 1.51 -9.52 25.85
N HIS A 119 0.29 -10.10 25.78
CA HIS A 119 -0.98 -9.42 25.47
C HIS A 119 -0.91 -8.45 24.27
N VAL A 120 0.00 -8.69 23.33
CA VAL A 120 0.12 -7.87 22.11
C VAL A 120 -0.91 -8.36 21.11
N ARG A 121 -1.67 -7.44 20.53
CA ARG A 121 -2.63 -7.72 19.46
C ARG A 121 -2.25 -6.98 18.19
N GLY A 122 -2.52 -7.58 17.03
CA GLY A 122 -2.28 -6.95 15.75
C GLY A 122 -2.54 -7.89 14.58
N LEU A 123 -1.76 -7.72 13.51
CA LEU A 123 -1.86 -8.52 12.29
C LEU A 123 -0.52 -9.17 11.98
N LYS A 124 -0.56 -10.42 11.52
CA LYS A 124 0.55 -11.03 10.78
C LYS A 124 0.47 -10.59 9.33
N VAL A 125 1.62 -10.30 8.73
CA VAL A 125 1.71 -9.89 7.33
C VAL A 125 2.84 -10.66 6.67
N ILE A 126 2.54 -11.37 5.60
CA ILE A 126 3.53 -11.99 4.72
C ILE A 126 3.57 -11.19 3.42
N ARG A 127 4.78 -10.86 2.96
CA ARG A 127 5.00 -10.07 1.75
C ARG A 127 5.94 -10.81 0.81
N THR A 128 5.77 -10.56 -0.47
CA THR A 128 6.72 -10.97 -1.51
C THR A 128 7.30 -9.74 -2.17
N LEU A 129 8.61 -9.54 -2.05
CA LEU A 129 9.36 -8.47 -2.71
C LEU A 129 10.07 -9.05 -3.95
N ALA A 130 9.84 -8.46 -5.12
CA ALA A 130 10.63 -8.73 -6.31
C ALA A 130 11.98 -8.00 -6.22
N CYS A 131 13.06 -8.70 -6.54
CA CYS A 131 14.40 -8.11 -6.68
C CYS A 131 15.04 -8.54 -8.00
N SER A 132 15.79 -7.64 -8.65
CA SER A 132 16.60 -7.96 -9.83
C SER A 132 17.71 -8.96 -9.48
N PRO A 133 18.38 -9.57 -10.49
CA PRO A 133 19.56 -10.41 -10.27
C PRO A 133 20.68 -9.74 -9.47
N GLU A 134 20.81 -8.42 -9.57
CA GLU A 134 21.80 -7.58 -8.87
C GLU A 134 21.34 -7.20 -7.45
N GLY A 135 20.14 -7.62 -7.04
CA GLY A 135 19.58 -7.32 -5.71
C GLY A 135 18.87 -5.98 -5.61
N VAL A 136 18.50 -5.36 -6.73
CA VAL A 136 17.74 -4.10 -6.74
C VAL A 136 16.25 -4.38 -6.48
N PRO A 137 15.59 -3.74 -5.50
CA PRO A 137 14.15 -3.91 -5.29
C PRO A 137 13.33 -3.42 -6.49
N LEU A 138 12.47 -4.29 -7.01
CA LEU A 138 11.56 -4.00 -8.14
C LEU A 138 10.13 -3.73 -7.68
N GLY A 139 9.78 -4.04 -6.43
CA GLY A 139 8.47 -3.75 -5.83
C GLY A 139 7.80 -4.97 -5.21
N LEU A 140 6.64 -4.77 -4.60
CA LEU A 140 5.89 -5.83 -3.94
C LEU A 140 5.03 -6.59 -4.95
N LEU A 141 5.21 -7.91 -5.02
CA LEU A 141 4.40 -8.81 -5.86
C LEU A 141 3.07 -9.17 -5.18
N SER A 142 3.10 -9.39 -3.87
CA SER A 142 1.91 -9.77 -3.11
C SER A 142 2.05 -9.43 -1.63
N GLN A 143 0.90 -9.30 -0.96
CA GLN A 143 0.81 -9.14 0.48
C GLN A 143 -0.43 -9.88 0.98
N ALA A 144 -0.25 -10.73 1.99
CA ALA A 144 -1.33 -11.37 2.72
C ALA A 144 -1.24 -10.98 4.20
N TRP A 145 -2.37 -10.81 4.86
CA TRP A 145 -2.43 -10.54 6.28
C TRP A 145 -3.61 -11.23 6.94
N TRP A 146 -3.45 -11.50 8.24
CA TRP A 146 -4.48 -12.10 9.08
C TRP A 146 -4.29 -11.71 10.53
N ALA A 147 -5.34 -11.91 11.33
CA ALA A 147 -5.35 -11.80 12.78
C ALA A 147 -4.82 -13.09 13.41
#